data_AF-A0A936I9Z0-F1
#
_entry.id   AF-A0A936I9Z0-F1
#
_cell.length_a   1.000
_cell.length_b   1.000
_cell.length_c   1.000
_cell.angle_alpha   90.00
_cell.angle_beta   90.00
_cell.angle_gamma   90.00
#
_symmetry.space_group_name_H-M   'P 1'
#
loop_
_entity.id
_entity.type
_entity.pdbx_description
1 polymer ?
#
loop_
_entity_poly.entity_id
_entity_poly.type
_entity_poly.pdbx_seq_one_letter_code
_entity_poly.pdbx_strand_id
1 'polypeptide(L)'
;MLKAELVLKDASKILNNLQLGNGILMYEELYNLFRSLSISIERNKILYINSICDLKESNLNVKIVEEISEVIEIVSYFINQRQNVALEKFIIEYQNRYQEQELPLAQVLDPINGIGYILSESNLYVEKLIAEYLLLEDNNKVEKDIKSNSCSDIDLYLIELYVKAVKNSSYQIEISLDDIKDKLILKNNLSKTISILVNFVNVDHTLNKYWIHFKDISSFAIRSLSRFSLFNSEISDICENLSNIESDVSNNSIRAEIIHVPNLKVANIMQRKIFYQNEISLITRNKDFKNTQINYNDLFISIQNNRIVLRSKKLNKKVLPSLSNAYNFNITEFPVFKFLCELQYQDVSEGWEFNWGILDKQIGFMPRVIYKNVIISRAMWRFNKKEFDHIFRGIVIDKVSNFNKFRKLHKIPQMVLIKTTEGELFLNLKSIQCIEILLNVAKKLKDLEILTLYENLMQYGFSNVSDSNGSYENEYLFSFINSNNNSVNNENYSEIKFDKYDKKRNYLARKFLPDSEWLFYCIFCNKFNSDKILLLFKSLYIKECKLFLNIDKWFYKV
;
A
#
# COMPACT_ATOMS: atom_id res chain seq x y z
N MET A 1 -32.70 18.86 1.84
CA MET A 1 -31.66 19.39 0.94
C MET A 1 -31.56 20.90 0.99
N LEU A 2 -32.63 21.66 0.72
CA LEU A 2 -32.65 23.14 0.77
C LEU A 2 -32.05 23.76 2.06
N LYS A 3 -32.40 23.24 3.25
CA LYS A 3 -31.83 23.70 4.54
C LYS A 3 -30.31 23.48 4.63
N ALA A 4 -29.81 22.37 4.10
CA ALA A 4 -28.39 22.05 4.10
C ALA A 4 -27.61 22.94 3.11
N GLU A 5 -28.16 23.20 1.93
CA GLU A 5 -27.57 24.12 0.96
C GLU A 5 -27.47 25.55 1.49
N LEU A 6 -28.51 26.03 2.18
CA LEU A 6 -28.49 27.33 2.85
C LEU A 6 -27.40 27.39 3.93
N VAL A 7 -27.34 26.39 4.80
CA VAL A 7 -26.29 26.29 5.83
C VAL A 7 -24.90 26.25 5.21
N LEU A 8 -24.69 25.53 4.11
CA LEU A 8 -23.39 25.52 3.41
C LEU A 8 -23.05 26.88 2.79
N LYS A 9 -24.03 27.59 2.23
CA LYS A 9 -23.82 28.96 1.72
C LYS A 9 -23.45 29.93 2.84
N ASP A 10 -24.12 29.85 3.99
CA ASP A 10 -23.83 30.73 5.12
C ASP A 10 -22.48 30.37 5.77
N ALA A 11 -22.15 29.08 5.87
CA ALA A 11 -20.83 28.63 6.29
C ALA A 11 -19.72 29.18 5.36
N SER A 12 -19.94 29.17 4.04
CA SER A 12 -19.00 29.76 3.07
C SER A 12 -18.83 31.26 3.26
N LYS A 13 -19.89 32.01 3.58
CA LYS A 13 -19.78 33.45 3.88
C LYS A 13 -18.96 33.71 5.14
N ILE A 14 -19.19 32.92 6.20
CA ILE A 14 -18.40 33.00 7.43
C ILE A 14 -16.93 32.77 7.08
N LEU A 15 -16.60 31.68 6.38
CA LEU A 15 -15.23 31.34 5.99
C LEU A 15 -14.55 32.39 5.08
N ASN A 16 -15.30 33.07 4.21
CA ASN A 16 -14.74 34.13 3.37
C ASN A 16 -14.37 35.40 4.14
N ASN A 17 -14.96 35.61 5.33
CA ASN A 17 -14.69 36.76 6.19
C ASN A 17 -13.57 36.48 7.22
N LEU A 18 -12.81 35.39 7.05
CA LEU A 18 -11.83 34.94 8.03
C LEU A 18 -10.61 35.86 8.07
N GLN A 19 -10.55 36.69 9.12
CA GLN A 19 -9.42 37.54 9.44
C GLN A 19 -8.51 36.89 10.48
N LEU A 20 -7.19 37.09 10.34
CA LEU A 20 -6.19 36.65 11.30
C LEU A 20 -6.52 37.21 12.70
N GLY A 21 -6.73 36.32 13.69
CA GLY A 21 -7.02 36.68 15.08
C GLY A 21 -8.42 36.32 15.60
N ASN A 22 -9.43 36.16 14.72
CA ASN A 22 -10.83 35.88 15.13
C ASN A 22 -11.27 34.42 14.94
N GLY A 23 -10.32 33.51 14.68
CA GLY A 23 -10.61 32.13 14.28
C GLY A 23 -11.45 31.32 15.28
N ILE A 24 -11.31 31.58 16.59
CA ILE A 24 -12.05 30.84 17.64
C ILE A 24 -13.54 31.17 17.59
N LEU A 25 -13.90 32.47 17.53
CA LEU A 25 -15.30 32.90 17.49
C LEU A 25 -15.99 32.40 16.22
N MET A 26 -15.31 32.47 15.08
CA MET A 26 -15.82 31.95 13.81
C MET A 26 -16.03 30.44 13.83
N TYR A 27 -15.11 29.70 14.47
CA TYR A 27 -15.26 28.26 14.62
C TYR A 27 -16.52 27.90 15.44
N GLU A 28 -16.81 28.68 16.49
CA GLU A 28 -18.04 28.53 17.28
C GLU A 28 -19.30 28.86 16.46
N GLU A 29 -19.28 29.93 15.67
CA GLU A 29 -20.38 30.27 14.76
C GLU A 29 -20.66 29.15 13.76
N LEU A 30 -19.61 28.60 13.14
CA LEU A 30 -19.73 27.45 12.23
C LEU A 30 -20.28 26.22 12.94
N TYR A 31 -19.78 25.90 14.14
CA TYR A 31 -20.30 24.76 14.91
C TYR A 31 -21.79 24.88 15.21
N ASN A 32 -22.23 26.06 15.67
CA ASN A 32 -23.64 26.31 15.96
C ASN A 32 -24.51 26.26 14.69
N LEU A 33 -24.00 26.80 13.58
CA LEU A 33 -24.67 26.75 12.28
C LEU A 33 -24.85 25.30 11.82
N PHE A 34 -23.82 24.47 11.89
CA PHE A 34 -23.93 23.06 11.52
C PHE A 34 -24.80 22.25 12.49
N ARG A 35 -24.78 22.56 13.79
CA ARG A 35 -25.68 21.95 14.79
C ARG A 35 -27.16 22.20 14.48
N SER A 36 -27.49 23.33 13.84
CA SER A 36 -28.87 23.64 13.40
C SER A 36 -29.45 22.62 12.39
N LEU A 37 -28.59 21.81 11.76
CA LEU A 37 -29.00 20.73 10.86
C LEU A 37 -29.47 19.47 11.58
N SER A 38 -29.44 19.43 12.92
CA SER A 38 -29.78 18.23 13.72
C SER A 38 -28.91 17.01 13.39
N ILE A 39 -27.68 17.26 12.93
CA ILE A 39 -26.68 16.23 12.65
C ILE A 39 -25.77 16.11 13.88
N SER A 40 -25.46 14.88 14.30
CA SER A 40 -24.44 14.63 15.31
C SER A 40 -23.06 14.95 14.72
N ILE A 41 -22.45 16.03 15.16
CA ILE A 41 -21.15 16.50 14.65
C ILE A 41 -20.20 16.61 15.84
N GLU A 42 -19.05 15.95 15.72
CA GLU A 42 -17.98 16.10 16.69
C GLU A 42 -17.34 17.48 16.52
N ARG A 43 -17.29 18.26 17.61
CA ARG A 43 -16.82 19.64 17.60
C ARG A 43 -15.40 19.79 17.05
N ASN A 44 -14.56 18.76 17.07
CA ASN A 44 -13.18 18.78 16.56
C ASN A 44 -13.04 18.35 15.09
N LYS A 45 -14.13 18.04 14.37
CA LYS A 45 -14.10 17.50 12.99
C LYS A 45 -14.97 18.28 11.99
N ILE A 46 -15.20 19.56 12.26
CA ILE A 46 -16.10 20.39 11.46
C ILE A 46 -15.40 20.88 10.19
N LEU A 47 -14.11 21.22 10.30
CA LEU A 47 -13.32 21.78 9.22
C LEU A 47 -12.04 20.98 9.02
N TYR A 48 -11.65 20.86 7.75
CA TYR A 48 -10.32 20.47 7.35
C TYR A 48 -9.68 21.67 6.65
N ILE A 49 -8.51 22.09 7.13
CA ILE A 49 -7.80 23.25 6.61
C ILE A 49 -6.53 22.74 5.93
N ASN A 50 -6.32 23.13 4.68
CA ASN A 50 -5.03 23.03 4.00
C ASN A 50 -4.46 24.44 3.92
N SER A 51 -3.23 24.62 4.41
CA SER A 51 -2.49 25.87 4.30
C SER A 51 -1.47 25.75 3.17
N ILE A 52 -1.41 26.77 2.32
CA ILE A 52 -0.33 26.95 1.33
C ILE A 52 0.51 28.13 1.82
N CYS A 53 1.83 27.96 1.77
CA CYS A 53 2.78 29.01 2.09
C CYS A 53 3.52 29.39 0.81
N ASP A 54 3.52 30.68 0.49
CA ASP A 54 4.29 31.21 -0.63
C ASP A 54 5.75 31.39 -0.21
N LEU A 55 6.64 30.66 -0.87
CA LEU A 55 8.08 30.77 -0.65
C LEU A 55 8.63 31.94 -1.47
N LYS A 56 9.42 32.83 -0.83
CA LYS A 56 10.11 33.93 -1.52
C LYS A 56 11.19 33.43 -2.47
N GLU A 57 11.90 32.38 -2.08
CA GLU A 57 12.92 31.69 -2.86
C GLU A 57 12.69 30.18 -2.74
N SER A 58 12.59 29.48 -3.88
CA SER A 58 12.25 28.05 -3.94
C SER A 58 13.22 27.24 -4.83
N ASN A 59 14.42 27.76 -5.06
CA ASN A 59 15.41 27.12 -5.93
C ASN A 59 16.16 26.01 -5.20
N LEU A 60 16.34 24.87 -5.86
CA LEU A 60 17.19 23.77 -5.41
C LEU A 60 18.35 23.58 -6.39
N ASN A 61 19.52 23.19 -5.87
CA ASN A 61 20.67 22.89 -6.70
C ASN A 61 20.41 21.62 -7.52
N VAL A 62 20.65 21.67 -8.84
CA VAL A 62 20.44 20.52 -9.74
C VAL A 62 21.21 19.27 -9.29
N LYS A 63 22.38 19.44 -8.66
CA LYS A 63 23.17 18.33 -8.09
C LYS A 63 22.39 17.46 -7.10
N ILE A 64 21.46 18.05 -6.35
CA ILE A 64 20.59 17.31 -5.43
C ILE A 64 19.73 16.29 -6.19
N VAL A 65 19.22 16.68 -7.36
CA VAL A 65 18.39 15.80 -8.20
C VAL A 65 19.24 14.67 -8.78
N GLU A 66 20.50 14.95 -9.14
CA GLU A 66 21.47 13.94 -9.58
C GLU A 66 21.78 12.93 -8.46
N GLU A 67 22.04 13.40 -7.24
CA GLU A 67 22.29 12.56 -6.06
C GLU A 67 21.08 11.68 -5.69
N ILE A 68 19.86 12.24 -5.74
CA ILE A 68 18.63 11.45 -5.55
C ILE A 68 18.51 10.39 -6.64
N SER A 69 18.84 10.72 -7.89
CA SER A 69 18.78 9.78 -9.01
C SER A 69 19.74 8.60 -8.86
N GLU A 70 20.96 8.82 -8.35
CA GLU A 70 21.88 7.74 -8.01
C GLU A 70 21.31 6.81 -6.92
N VAL A 71 20.63 7.38 -5.92
CA VAL A 71 20.01 6.60 -4.84
C VAL A 71 18.84 5.77 -5.35
N ILE A 72 18.10 6.23 -6.36
CA ILE A 72 17.06 5.41 -7.01
C ILE A 72 17.65 4.13 -7.60
N GLU A 73 18.85 4.18 -8.19
CA GLU A 73 19.55 2.99 -8.71
C GLU A 73 19.81 1.99 -7.58
N ILE A 74 20.36 2.47 -6.45
CA ILE A 74 20.64 1.66 -5.27
C ILE A 74 19.37 1.03 -4.71
N VAL A 75 18.35 1.86 -4.49
CA VAL A 75 17.07 1.42 -3.93
C VAL A 75 16.43 0.34 -4.80
N SER A 76 16.58 0.43 -6.12
CA SER A 76 16.06 -0.56 -7.07
C SER A 76 16.63 -1.98 -6.88
N TYR A 77 17.79 -2.16 -6.23
CA TYR A 77 18.28 -3.50 -5.83
C TYR A 77 17.54 -4.06 -4.61
N PHE A 78 17.00 -3.18 -3.76
CA PHE A 78 16.21 -3.54 -2.59
C PHE A 78 14.71 -3.65 -2.88
N ILE A 79 14.26 -3.17 -4.03
CA ILE A 79 12.89 -3.34 -4.50
C ILE A 79 12.70 -4.80 -4.90
N ASN A 80 12.14 -5.58 -3.97
CA ASN A 80 11.49 -6.82 -4.36
C ASN A 80 10.11 -6.51 -4.91
N GLN A 81 9.75 -7.16 -6.02
CA GLN A 81 8.33 -7.32 -6.35
C GLN A 81 7.73 -8.15 -5.22
N ARG A 82 7.15 -7.49 -4.22
CA ARG A 82 6.27 -8.17 -3.28
C ARG A 82 5.12 -8.68 -4.13
N GLN A 83 5.18 -9.95 -4.49
CA GLN A 83 4.05 -10.61 -5.10
C GLN A 83 2.88 -10.46 -4.14
N ASN A 84 1.84 -9.77 -4.60
CA ASN A 84 0.65 -9.60 -3.79
C ASN A 84 0.04 -10.98 -3.59
N VAL A 85 0.21 -11.53 -2.39
CA VAL A 85 -0.21 -12.88 -2.03
C VAL A 85 -1.71 -13.08 -2.27
N ALA A 86 -2.52 -12.03 -2.13
CA ALA A 86 -3.95 -12.09 -2.41
C ALA A 86 -4.22 -12.21 -3.91
N LEU A 87 -3.52 -11.45 -4.77
CA LEU A 87 -3.63 -11.61 -6.23
C LEU A 87 -3.15 -12.99 -6.70
N GLU A 88 -2.05 -13.52 -6.14
CA GLU A 88 -1.58 -14.87 -6.51
C GLU A 88 -2.58 -15.96 -6.14
N LYS A 89 -3.11 -15.92 -4.92
CA LYS A 89 -4.16 -16.84 -4.49
C LYS A 89 -5.39 -16.72 -5.38
N PHE A 90 -5.79 -15.49 -5.69
CA PHE A 90 -6.89 -15.25 -6.61
C PHE A 90 -6.64 -15.84 -8.01
N ILE A 91 -5.42 -15.71 -8.53
CA ILE A 91 -5.05 -16.29 -9.84
C ILE A 91 -5.21 -17.81 -9.83
N ILE A 92 -4.70 -18.47 -8.79
CA ILE A 92 -4.77 -19.92 -8.62
C ILE A 92 -6.24 -20.38 -8.53
N GLU A 93 -7.04 -19.75 -7.67
CA GLU A 93 -8.46 -20.09 -7.49
C GLU A 93 -9.28 -19.89 -8.77
N TYR A 94 -9.01 -18.79 -9.49
CA TYR A 94 -9.67 -18.52 -10.75
C TYR A 94 -9.31 -19.56 -11.81
N GLN A 95 -8.03 -19.91 -11.97
CA GLN A 95 -7.60 -20.95 -12.92
C GLN A 95 -8.21 -22.32 -12.59
N ASN A 96 -8.29 -22.67 -11.30
CA ASN A 96 -8.91 -23.92 -10.85
C ASN A 96 -10.40 -24.00 -11.20
N ARG A 97 -11.15 -22.90 -11.02
CA ARG A 97 -12.60 -22.88 -11.20
C ARG A 97 -13.05 -22.54 -12.62
N TYR A 98 -12.41 -21.56 -13.23
CA TYR A 98 -12.84 -20.95 -14.50
C TYR A 98 -11.85 -21.17 -15.64
N GLN A 99 -10.63 -21.65 -15.37
CA GLN A 99 -9.58 -21.85 -16.37
C GLN A 99 -9.29 -20.54 -17.13
N GLU A 100 -9.23 -20.59 -18.46
CA GLU A 100 -8.97 -19.44 -19.34
C GLU A 100 -10.24 -18.66 -19.72
N GLN A 101 -11.37 -18.91 -19.04
CA GLN A 101 -12.62 -18.22 -19.36
C GLN A 101 -12.50 -16.71 -19.13
N GLU A 102 -13.29 -15.96 -19.88
CA GLU A 102 -13.52 -14.55 -19.61
C GLU A 102 -14.93 -14.37 -19.07
N LEU A 103 -15.04 -13.85 -17.85
CA LEU A 103 -16.29 -13.76 -17.10
C LEU A 103 -16.52 -12.35 -16.57
N PRO A 104 -17.78 -11.94 -16.32
CA PRO A 104 -18.06 -10.66 -15.68
C PRO A 104 -17.35 -10.56 -14.32
N LEU A 105 -16.67 -9.43 -14.07
CA LEU A 105 -15.95 -9.20 -12.82
C LEU A 105 -16.89 -9.33 -11.60
N ALA A 106 -18.11 -8.80 -11.73
CA ALA A 106 -19.17 -8.89 -10.73
C ALA A 106 -19.50 -10.33 -10.31
N GLN A 107 -19.52 -11.26 -11.27
CA GLN A 107 -19.81 -12.67 -11.00
C GLN A 107 -18.64 -13.36 -10.29
N VAL A 108 -17.41 -13.04 -10.69
CA VAL A 108 -16.20 -13.69 -10.16
C VAL A 108 -15.92 -13.23 -8.73
N LEU A 109 -16.07 -11.94 -8.46
CA LEU A 109 -15.86 -11.34 -7.13
C LEU A 109 -17.03 -11.54 -6.15
N ASP A 110 -18.13 -12.15 -6.59
CA ASP A 110 -19.24 -12.51 -5.72
C ASP A 110 -18.80 -13.62 -4.74
N PRO A 111 -18.97 -13.45 -3.42
CA PRO A 111 -18.51 -14.45 -2.44
C PRO A 111 -19.36 -15.72 -2.40
N ILE A 112 -20.58 -15.71 -2.96
CA ILE A 112 -21.52 -16.84 -2.93
C ILE A 112 -21.44 -17.63 -4.24
N ASN A 113 -21.54 -16.94 -5.37
CA ASN A 113 -21.59 -17.52 -6.71
C ASN A 113 -20.22 -17.58 -7.39
N GLY A 114 -19.30 -16.72 -6.95
CA GLY A 114 -17.95 -16.55 -7.47
C GLY A 114 -16.89 -17.25 -6.63
N ILE A 115 -15.65 -16.75 -6.73
CA ILE A 115 -14.53 -17.10 -5.83
C ILE A 115 -14.27 -16.01 -4.79
N GLY A 116 -14.93 -14.85 -4.91
CA GLY A 116 -14.70 -13.70 -4.05
C GLY A 116 -13.30 -13.12 -4.19
N TYR A 117 -12.99 -12.15 -3.32
CA TYR A 117 -11.62 -11.69 -3.12
C TYR A 117 -11.34 -11.57 -1.63
N ILE A 118 -10.38 -12.38 -1.15
CA ILE A 118 -10.10 -12.50 0.27
C ILE A 118 -9.35 -11.25 0.74
N LEU A 119 -10.02 -10.47 1.58
CA LEU A 119 -9.36 -9.42 2.35
C LEU A 119 -8.56 -10.10 3.47
N SER A 120 -7.23 -10.10 3.32
CA SER A 120 -6.22 -10.49 4.33
C SER A 120 -6.71 -10.60 5.79
N GLU A 121 -6.40 -11.72 6.47
CA GLU A 121 -6.56 -12.06 7.90
C GLU A 121 -7.92 -11.87 8.59
N SER A 122 -8.75 -10.90 8.21
CA SER A 122 -10.07 -10.67 8.82
C SER A 122 -11.13 -11.65 8.30
N ASN A 123 -11.08 -12.05 7.03
CA ASN A 123 -11.97 -13.09 6.50
C ASN A 123 -11.61 -14.51 6.97
N LEU A 124 -10.35 -14.73 7.36
CA LEU A 124 -9.96 -15.93 8.10
C LEU A 124 -10.78 -16.05 9.40
N TYR A 125 -11.27 -14.95 9.98
CA TYR A 125 -12.13 -15.01 11.17
C TYR A 125 -13.50 -15.62 10.87
N VAL A 126 -14.06 -15.40 9.67
CA VAL A 126 -15.35 -16.01 9.27
C VAL A 126 -15.16 -17.48 8.91
N GLU A 127 -14.10 -17.82 8.18
CA GLU A 127 -13.73 -19.23 7.94
C GLU A 127 -13.40 -19.96 9.25
N LYS A 128 -12.73 -19.28 10.18
CA LYS A 128 -12.40 -19.80 11.51
C LYS A 128 -13.62 -19.92 12.40
N LEU A 129 -14.57 -18.99 12.33
CA LEU A 129 -15.88 -19.11 12.99
C LEU A 129 -16.67 -20.30 12.43
N ILE A 130 -16.68 -20.48 11.11
CA ILE A 130 -17.35 -21.62 10.47
C ILE A 130 -16.66 -22.94 10.86
N ALA A 131 -15.32 -22.98 10.89
CA ALA A 131 -14.54 -24.13 11.34
C ALA A 131 -14.73 -24.44 12.84
N GLU A 132 -14.76 -23.40 13.70
CA GLU A 132 -15.04 -23.51 15.14
C GLU A 132 -16.48 -24.00 15.40
N TYR A 133 -17.46 -23.55 14.61
CA TYR A 133 -18.85 -24.03 14.73
C TYR A 133 -19.08 -25.43 14.15
N LEU A 134 -18.29 -25.86 13.17
CA LEU A 134 -18.41 -27.18 12.56
C LEU A 134 -17.66 -28.29 13.33
N LEU A 135 -17.00 -27.98 14.46
CA LEU A 135 -16.16 -28.92 15.22
C LEU A 135 -15.19 -29.70 14.30
N LEU A 136 -14.75 -29.06 13.22
CA LEU A 136 -13.63 -29.55 12.45
C LEU A 136 -12.41 -29.24 13.31
N GLU A 137 -12.07 -30.17 14.21
CA GLU A 137 -10.74 -30.22 14.79
C GLU A 137 -9.78 -30.44 13.62
N ASP A 138 -9.35 -29.33 13.02
CA ASP A 138 -8.15 -29.28 12.20
C ASP A 138 -6.98 -29.56 13.15
N ASN A 139 -6.78 -30.86 13.43
CA ASN A 139 -5.54 -31.41 13.96
C ASN A 139 -4.43 -31.38 12.90
N ASN A 140 -4.78 -31.02 11.66
CA ASN A 140 -3.91 -30.17 10.90
C ASN A 140 -3.84 -28.86 11.68
N LYS A 141 -2.80 -28.73 12.53
CA LYS A 141 -2.12 -27.45 12.61
C LYS A 141 -2.21 -26.92 11.18
N VAL A 142 -2.91 -25.80 11.00
CA VAL A 142 -2.47 -24.87 9.98
C VAL A 142 -1.02 -24.71 10.38
N GLU A 143 -0.15 -25.55 9.79
CA GLU A 143 1.12 -25.11 9.28
C GLU A 143 0.69 -23.78 8.72
N LYS A 144 0.92 -22.74 9.53
CA LYS A 144 1.16 -21.45 8.96
C LYS A 144 2.09 -21.87 7.86
N ASP A 145 1.63 -21.77 6.64
CA ASP A 145 2.50 -21.44 5.54
C ASP A 145 3.16 -20.11 5.97
N ILE A 146 4.01 -20.11 7.00
CA ILE A 146 5.45 -20.13 6.83
C ILE A 146 5.75 -21.02 5.61
N LYS A 147 5.29 -20.60 4.40
CA LYS A 147 6.23 -20.36 3.32
C LYS A 147 7.37 -19.70 4.06
N SER A 148 8.41 -20.49 4.28
CA SER A 148 9.68 -20.09 4.86
C SER A 148 9.78 -18.58 4.70
N ASN A 149 9.96 -17.82 5.79
CA ASN A 149 10.68 -16.57 5.66
C ASN A 149 12.07 -17.00 5.15
N SER A 150 12.15 -17.32 3.87
CA SER A 150 13.34 -17.70 3.16
C SER A 150 14.15 -16.43 3.25
N CYS A 151 15.23 -16.50 4.02
CA CYS A 151 16.19 -15.42 4.11
C CYS A 151 16.55 -15.04 2.67
N SER A 152 16.09 -13.87 2.23
CA SER A 152 16.36 -13.40 0.89
C SER A 152 17.82 -12.96 0.79
N ASP A 153 18.35 -12.83 -0.43
CA ASP A 153 19.70 -12.28 -0.62
C ASP A 153 19.84 -10.88 0.01
N ILE A 154 18.75 -10.10 0.01
CA ILE A 154 18.67 -8.82 0.71
C ILE A 154 18.80 -9.01 2.23
N ASP A 155 18.10 -9.98 2.82
CA ASP A 155 18.21 -10.25 4.26
C ASP A 155 19.63 -10.66 4.63
N LEU A 156 20.27 -11.54 3.84
CA LEU A 156 21.66 -11.96 4.04
C LEU A 156 22.62 -10.78 3.97
N TYR A 157 22.44 -9.91 2.98
CA TYR A 157 23.24 -8.69 2.82
C TYR A 157 23.08 -7.74 4.02
N LEU A 158 21.84 -7.51 4.48
CA LEU A 158 21.57 -6.66 5.65
C LEU A 158 22.15 -7.25 6.94
N ILE A 159 22.10 -8.57 7.11
CA ILE A 159 22.76 -9.29 8.21
C ILE A 159 24.27 -9.07 8.16
N GLU A 160 24.90 -9.22 6.99
CA GLU A 160 26.33 -9.01 6.81
C GLU A 160 26.74 -7.57 7.18
N LEU A 161 26.01 -6.57 6.68
CA LEU A 161 26.23 -5.16 7.00
C LEU A 161 26.12 -4.91 8.50
N TYR A 162 25.09 -5.46 9.14
CA TYR A 162 24.87 -5.32 10.58
C TYR A 162 26.01 -5.95 11.39
N VAL A 163 26.44 -7.16 11.05
CA VAL A 163 27.52 -7.86 11.75
C VAL A 163 28.84 -7.08 11.65
N LYS A 164 29.16 -6.53 10.46
CA LYS A 164 30.33 -5.66 10.28
C LYS A 164 30.27 -4.42 11.17
N ALA A 165 29.10 -3.78 11.27
CA ALA A 165 28.91 -2.61 12.10
C ALA A 165 29.09 -2.90 13.59
N VAL A 166 28.52 -4.02 14.07
CA VAL A 166 28.67 -4.46 15.47
C VAL A 166 30.13 -4.75 15.79
N LYS A 167 30.85 -5.46 14.91
CA LYS A 167 32.28 -5.75 15.09
C LYS A 167 33.12 -4.49 15.23
N ASN A 168 32.79 -3.45 14.47
CA ASN A 168 33.51 -2.18 14.47
C ASN A 168 32.95 -1.16 15.50
N SER A 169 31.91 -1.52 16.25
CA SER A 169 31.18 -0.60 17.14
C SER A 169 30.69 0.68 16.43
N SER A 170 30.39 0.57 15.13
CA SER A 170 30.01 1.69 14.27
C SER A 170 28.57 2.14 14.54
N TYR A 171 28.37 3.45 14.65
CA TYR A 171 27.03 4.06 14.71
C TYR A 171 26.42 4.27 13.31
N GLN A 172 27.25 4.22 12.27
CA GLN A 172 26.90 4.44 10.88
C GLN A 172 27.53 3.37 9.99
N ILE A 173 26.77 2.93 8.99
CA ILE A 173 27.15 2.00 7.94
C ILE A 173 27.11 2.77 6.62
N GLU A 174 28.19 2.69 5.85
CA GLU A 174 28.22 3.17 4.48
C GLU A 174 28.10 1.99 3.52
N ILE A 175 27.10 2.04 2.65
CA ILE A 175 26.92 1.04 1.59
C ILE A 175 27.62 1.52 0.32
N SER A 176 28.14 0.57 -0.46
CA SER A 176 28.75 0.82 -1.76
C SER A 176 27.90 0.22 -2.87
N LEU A 177 27.80 0.91 -4.00
CA LEU A 177 27.09 0.41 -5.18
C LEU A 177 27.74 -0.87 -5.72
N ASP A 178 29.07 -0.97 -5.68
CA ASP A 178 29.80 -2.14 -6.18
C ASP A 178 29.52 -3.39 -5.33
N ASP A 179 29.52 -3.25 -3.99
CA ASP A 179 29.20 -4.36 -3.07
C ASP A 179 27.74 -4.83 -3.22
N ILE A 180 26.83 -3.92 -3.57
CA ILE A 180 25.43 -4.24 -3.87
C ILE A 180 25.30 -5.00 -5.19
N LYS A 181 25.99 -4.53 -6.25
CA LYS A 181 25.97 -5.15 -7.58
C LYS A 181 26.49 -6.58 -7.57
N ASP A 182 27.48 -6.87 -6.73
CA ASP A 182 28.07 -8.20 -6.60
C ASP A 182 27.15 -9.20 -5.88
N LYS A 183 26.23 -8.72 -5.04
CA LYS A 183 25.42 -9.57 -4.14
C LYS A 183 23.93 -9.61 -4.46
N LEU A 184 23.40 -8.57 -5.08
CA LEU A 184 21.97 -8.41 -5.33
C LEU A 184 21.67 -8.28 -6.81
N ILE A 185 20.54 -8.83 -7.22
CA ILE A 185 20.04 -8.75 -8.59
C ILE A 185 19.14 -7.53 -8.73
N LEU A 186 19.46 -6.64 -9.67
CA LEU A 186 18.63 -5.49 -9.99
C LEU A 186 17.26 -5.94 -10.52
N LYS A 187 16.19 -5.54 -9.83
CA LYS A 187 14.80 -5.75 -10.26
C LYS A 187 14.18 -4.41 -10.60
N ASN A 188 14.26 -4.01 -11.87
CA ASN A 188 13.71 -2.74 -12.33
C ASN A 188 12.18 -2.81 -12.50
N ASN A 189 11.47 -2.72 -11.39
CA ASN A 189 10.01 -2.85 -11.34
C ASN A 189 9.30 -1.55 -10.93
N LEU A 190 9.96 -0.40 -11.06
CA LEU A 190 9.34 0.89 -10.80
C LEU A 190 8.37 1.28 -11.92
N SER A 191 7.26 1.94 -11.57
CA SER A 191 6.31 2.48 -12.53
C SER A 191 6.89 3.60 -13.41
N LYS A 192 6.16 3.97 -14.47
CA LYS A 192 6.56 5.06 -15.39
C LYS A 192 6.78 6.40 -14.69
N THR A 193 5.99 6.67 -13.66
CA THR A 193 6.14 7.83 -12.79
C THR A 193 6.35 7.33 -11.37
N ILE A 194 7.22 7.99 -10.62
CA ILE A 194 7.51 7.67 -9.22
C ILE A 194 7.53 8.96 -8.41
N SER A 195 7.13 8.87 -7.15
CA SER A 195 7.29 9.95 -6.19
C SER A 195 8.30 9.58 -5.13
N ILE A 196 9.12 10.53 -4.71
CA ILE A 196 10.17 10.33 -3.71
C ILE A 196 10.04 11.39 -2.64
N LEU A 197 9.95 10.95 -1.39
CA LEU A 197 9.92 11.83 -0.24
C LEU A 197 11.31 11.92 0.38
N VAL A 198 11.83 13.14 0.49
CA VAL A 198 13.13 13.39 1.14
C VAL A 198 13.06 14.53 2.14
N ASN A 199 14.01 14.58 3.06
CA ASN A 199 14.25 15.71 3.96
C ASN A 199 15.72 16.16 3.83
N PHE A 200 16.00 17.46 3.93
CA PHE A 200 17.36 17.99 3.86
C PHE A 200 17.81 18.48 5.23
N VAL A 201 19.08 18.20 5.54
CA VAL A 201 19.74 18.71 6.74
C VAL A 201 21.05 19.36 6.33
N ASN A 202 21.12 20.68 6.45
CA ASN A 202 22.35 21.42 6.25
C ASN A 202 23.22 21.27 7.50
N VAL A 203 24.36 20.60 7.34
CA VAL A 203 25.30 20.33 8.44
C VAL A 203 26.26 21.50 8.61
N ASP A 204 26.70 22.11 7.50
CA ASP A 204 27.59 23.27 7.51
C ASP A 204 27.37 24.15 6.27
N HIS A 205 26.99 25.41 6.50
CA HIS A 205 26.82 26.42 5.44
C HIS A 205 28.14 26.78 4.75
N THR A 206 29.25 26.84 5.49
CA THR A 206 30.54 27.34 4.97
C THR A 206 31.19 26.32 4.02
N LEU A 207 30.91 25.04 4.24
CA LEU A 207 31.45 23.93 3.45
C LEU A 207 30.45 23.36 2.43
N ASN A 208 29.26 23.97 2.28
CA ASN A 208 28.15 23.43 1.48
C ASN A 208 27.87 21.94 1.79
N LYS A 209 27.98 21.55 3.06
CA LYS A 209 27.81 20.17 3.48
C LYS A 209 26.37 19.96 3.94
N TYR A 210 25.66 19.08 3.26
CA TYR A 210 24.28 18.71 3.58
C TYR A 210 24.12 17.19 3.56
N TRP A 211 23.06 16.73 4.23
CA TRP A 211 22.56 15.37 4.14
C TRP A 211 21.19 15.37 3.49
N ILE A 212 20.94 14.34 2.68
CA ILE A 212 19.62 14.03 2.14
C ILE A 212 19.10 12.81 2.89
N HIS A 213 18.01 12.93 3.64
CA HIS A 213 17.33 11.78 4.20
C HIS A 213 16.29 11.29 3.21
N PHE A 214 16.57 10.15 2.58
CA PHE A 214 15.68 9.47 1.66
C PHE A 214 14.66 8.66 2.46
N LYS A 215 13.40 9.09 2.48
CA LYS A 215 12.36 8.44 3.30
C LYS A 215 11.72 7.28 2.57
N ASP A 216 11.18 7.55 1.39
CA ASP A 216 10.50 6.55 0.59
C ASP A 216 10.58 6.87 -0.91
N ILE A 217 10.27 5.84 -1.70
CA ILE A 217 9.91 5.92 -3.11
C ILE A 217 8.57 5.21 -3.28
N SER A 218 7.65 5.81 -4.00
CA SER A 218 6.31 5.26 -4.27
C SER A 218 5.99 5.27 -5.75
N SER A 219 5.28 4.25 -6.20
CA SER A 219 4.82 4.16 -7.58
C SER A 219 3.59 5.03 -7.84
N PHE A 220 3.49 5.55 -9.07
CA PHE A 220 2.47 6.48 -9.55
C PHE A 220 2.50 7.84 -8.84
N ALA A 221 3.29 8.76 -9.40
CA ALA A 221 3.61 10.04 -8.75
C ALA A 221 2.36 10.89 -8.40
N ILE A 222 1.31 10.80 -9.23
CA ILE A 222 0.08 11.55 -9.03
C ILE A 222 -0.63 11.22 -7.70
N ARG A 223 -0.40 10.02 -7.13
CA ARG A 223 -1.01 9.58 -5.87
C ARG A 223 -0.74 10.52 -4.72
N SER A 224 0.49 11.00 -4.63
CA SER A 224 0.95 11.86 -3.53
C SER A 224 0.63 13.34 -3.78
N LEU A 225 0.52 13.75 -5.05
CA LEU A 225 0.35 15.17 -5.42
C LEU A 225 -1.10 15.63 -5.60
N SER A 226 -1.99 14.75 -6.05
CA SER A 226 -3.31 15.13 -6.56
C SER A 226 -4.20 15.88 -5.56
N ARG A 227 -4.05 15.62 -4.26
CA ARG A 227 -4.77 16.32 -3.19
C ARG A 227 -4.54 17.83 -3.23
N PHE A 228 -3.35 18.25 -3.65
CA PHE A 228 -2.97 19.66 -3.67
C PHE A 228 -3.44 20.37 -4.95
N SER A 229 -3.88 19.63 -5.97
CA SER A 229 -4.28 20.19 -7.27
C SER A 229 -5.56 21.04 -7.26
N LEU A 230 -6.40 20.87 -6.24
CA LEU A 230 -7.57 21.72 -6.02
C LEU A 230 -7.19 23.13 -5.54
N PHE A 231 -6.01 23.28 -4.95
CA PHE A 231 -5.58 24.48 -4.25
C PHE A 231 -4.44 25.22 -4.96
N ASN A 232 -3.71 24.55 -5.86
CA ASN A 232 -2.59 25.13 -6.60
C ASN A 232 -2.66 24.72 -8.09
N SER A 233 -2.67 25.70 -8.99
CA SER A 233 -2.76 25.47 -10.45
C SER A 233 -1.50 24.85 -11.04
N GLU A 234 -0.30 25.24 -10.58
CA GLU A 234 0.95 24.64 -11.06
C GLU A 234 1.03 23.15 -10.71
N ILE A 235 0.60 22.77 -9.49
CA ILE A 235 0.50 21.36 -9.11
C ILE A 235 -0.56 20.64 -9.96
N SER A 236 -1.65 21.31 -10.31
CA SER A 236 -2.67 20.77 -11.23
C SER A 236 -2.08 20.46 -12.59
N ASP A 237 -1.28 21.37 -13.16
CA ASP A 237 -0.65 21.20 -14.47
C ASP A 237 0.40 20.07 -14.44
N ILE A 238 1.17 19.96 -13.35
CA ILE A 238 2.08 18.83 -13.12
C ILE A 238 1.29 17.51 -13.09
N CYS A 239 0.18 17.45 -12.36
CA CYS A 239 -0.65 16.25 -12.30
C CYS A 239 -1.24 15.86 -13.66
N GLU A 240 -1.63 16.83 -14.49
CA GLU A 240 -2.12 16.59 -15.85
C GLU A 240 -1.01 16.06 -16.78
N ASN A 241 0.20 16.60 -16.69
CA ASN A 241 1.34 16.08 -17.44
C ASN A 241 1.69 14.64 -17.01
N LEU A 242 1.71 14.37 -15.70
CA LEU A 242 1.96 13.03 -15.17
C LEU A 242 0.85 12.04 -15.58
N SER A 243 -0.43 12.44 -15.56
CA SER A 243 -1.52 11.56 -15.97
C SER A 243 -1.45 11.21 -17.45
N ASN A 244 -1.02 12.16 -18.31
CA ASN A 244 -0.79 11.92 -19.73
C ASN A 244 0.33 10.88 -19.96
N ILE A 245 1.45 11.02 -19.24
CA ILE A 245 2.58 10.07 -19.31
C ILE A 245 2.16 8.68 -18.81
N GLU A 246 1.42 8.62 -17.71
CA GLU A 246 0.91 7.35 -17.18
C GLU A 246 -0.11 6.73 -18.15
N SER A 247 -0.92 7.54 -18.82
CA SER A 247 -1.96 7.11 -19.77
C SER A 247 -1.41 6.72 -21.14
N ASP A 248 -0.15 7.04 -21.44
CA ASP A 248 0.54 6.56 -22.64
C ASP A 248 0.78 5.06 -22.52
N VAL A 249 -0.15 4.26 -23.02
CA VAL A 249 -0.11 2.80 -23.03
C VAL A 249 -0.43 2.26 -24.41
N SER A 250 -0.23 0.96 -24.61
CA SER A 250 -0.55 0.29 -25.87
C SER A 250 -1.97 0.61 -26.36
N ASN A 251 -2.16 0.70 -27.67
CA ASN A 251 -3.43 1.09 -28.32
C ASN A 251 -4.65 0.24 -27.88
N ASN A 252 -4.41 -1.00 -27.46
CA ASN A 252 -5.43 -1.94 -26.99
C ASN A 252 -5.71 -1.85 -25.47
N SER A 253 -5.07 -0.91 -24.78
CA SER A 253 -5.24 -0.67 -23.35
C SER A 253 -5.75 0.74 -23.09
N ILE A 254 -6.43 0.93 -21.96
CA ILE A 254 -6.82 2.23 -21.43
C ILE A 254 -6.54 2.26 -19.94
N ARG A 255 -6.06 3.41 -19.45
CA ARG A 255 -6.03 3.69 -18.02
C ARG A 255 -7.38 4.20 -17.58
N ALA A 256 -7.85 3.76 -16.41
CA ALA A 256 -9.07 4.26 -15.82
C ALA A 256 -8.90 4.54 -14.32
N GLU A 257 -9.31 5.73 -13.89
CA GLU A 257 -9.25 6.15 -12.51
C GLU A 257 -10.30 5.41 -11.67
N ILE A 258 -9.89 4.82 -10.54
CA ILE A 258 -10.83 4.20 -9.61
C ILE A 258 -11.48 5.31 -8.77
N ILE A 259 -12.78 5.51 -8.96
CA ILE A 259 -13.55 6.46 -8.17
C ILE A 259 -14.36 5.72 -7.11
N HIS A 260 -13.96 5.91 -5.86
CA HIS A 260 -14.60 5.35 -4.69
C HIS A 260 -14.71 6.43 -3.61
N VAL A 261 -15.85 6.44 -2.91
CA VAL A 261 -16.07 7.28 -1.72
C VAL A 261 -16.17 6.36 -0.51
N PRO A 262 -15.08 6.15 0.25
CA PRO A 262 -15.09 5.38 1.49
C PRO A 262 -15.71 6.21 2.62
N ASN A 263 -15.54 5.76 3.87
CA ASN A 263 -16.00 6.45 5.06
C ASN A 263 -15.55 7.93 5.09
N LEU A 264 -16.45 8.83 5.51
CA LEU A 264 -16.23 10.28 5.59
C LEU A 264 -14.98 10.69 6.40
N LYS A 265 -14.48 9.83 7.30
CA LYS A 265 -13.27 10.07 8.10
C LYS A 265 -12.00 10.31 7.27
N VAL A 266 -11.93 9.79 6.03
CA VAL A 266 -10.76 9.91 5.14
C VAL A 266 -11.02 10.81 3.93
N ALA A 267 -12.15 11.53 3.92
CA ALA A 267 -12.54 12.36 2.79
C ALA A 267 -11.51 13.45 2.45
N ASN A 268 -10.80 13.96 3.47
CA ASN A 268 -9.73 14.96 3.31
C ASN A 268 -8.51 14.45 2.51
N ILE A 269 -8.23 13.14 2.52
CA ILE A 269 -7.14 12.52 1.76
C ILE A 269 -7.52 12.33 0.28
N MET A 270 -8.82 12.29 -0.01
CA MET A 270 -9.32 11.86 -1.32
C MET A 270 -9.80 12.99 -2.23
N GLN A 271 -10.00 14.19 -1.68
CA GLN A 271 -10.36 15.37 -2.46
C GLN A 271 -9.24 15.70 -3.44
N ARG A 272 -9.57 15.72 -4.73
CA ARG A 272 -8.66 16.04 -5.84
C ARG A 272 -9.46 16.40 -7.09
N LYS A 273 -8.79 16.97 -8.09
CA LYS A 273 -9.27 16.96 -9.47
C LYS A 273 -9.11 15.55 -10.06
N ILE A 274 -9.97 15.20 -11.01
CA ILE A 274 -9.90 13.95 -11.77
C ILE A 274 -9.07 14.22 -13.02
N PHE A 275 -8.02 13.43 -13.25
CA PHE A 275 -7.02 13.69 -14.30
C PHE A 275 -7.03 12.69 -15.46
N TYR A 276 -7.62 11.51 -15.28
CA TYR A 276 -7.72 10.52 -16.35
C TYR A 276 -9.03 10.67 -17.12
N GLN A 277 -8.98 10.38 -18.42
CA GLN A 277 -10.13 10.47 -19.32
C GLN A 277 -11.18 9.38 -19.08
N ASN A 278 -10.81 8.24 -18.48
CA ASN A 278 -11.71 7.14 -18.16
C ASN A 278 -11.78 6.94 -16.66
N GLU A 279 -12.94 6.52 -16.16
CA GLU A 279 -13.15 6.26 -14.74
C GLU A 279 -13.90 4.94 -14.51
N ILE A 280 -13.48 4.19 -13.50
CA ILE A 280 -14.22 3.06 -12.94
C ILE A 280 -14.92 3.57 -11.69
N SER A 281 -16.21 3.87 -11.83
CA SER A 281 -17.03 4.34 -10.70
C SER A 281 -17.63 3.14 -9.96
N LEU A 282 -17.25 2.99 -8.69
CA LEU A 282 -17.82 1.97 -7.80
C LEU A 282 -18.96 2.55 -6.95
N ILE A 283 -18.79 3.78 -6.45
CA ILE A 283 -19.78 4.51 -5.65
C ILE A 283 -19.59 6.01 -5.94
N THR A 284 -20.35 6.58 -6.87
CA THR A 284 -20.32 8.04 -7.12
C THR A 284 -21.72 8.66 -7.20
N ARG A 285 -21.82 9.92 -6.77
CA ARG A 285 -23.02 10.76 -6.90
C ARG A 285 -22.98 11.73 -8.08
N ASN A 286 -21.81 11.98 -8.66
CA ASN A 286 -21.63 12.94 -9.75
C ASN A 286 -21.29 12.24 -11.06
N LYS A 287 -21.96 12.65 -12.14
CA LYS A 287 -21.60 12.39 -13.52
C LYS A 287 -20.88 13.64 -14.02
N ASP A 288 -19.56 13.67 -13.95
CA ASP A 288 -18.83 14.67 -14.72
C ASP A 288 -18.84 14.21 -16.18
N PHE A 289 -19.56 14.91 -17.05
CA PHE A 289 -19.84 14.46 -18.43
C PHE A 289 -18.60 14.42 -19.33
N LYS A 290 -17.46 14.93 -18.86
CA LYS A 290 -16.20 14.97 -19.62
C LYS A 290 -15.50 13.62 -19.69
N ASN A 291 -15.68 12.75 -18.69
CA ASN A 291 -14.96 11.49 -18.60
C ASN A 291 -15.80 10.30 -19.08
N THR A 292 -15.14 9.31 -19.69
CA THR A 292 -15.78 8.06 -20.09
C THR A 292 -15.91 7.16 -18.87
N GLN A 293 -17.13 7.06 -18.34
CA GLN A 293 -17.43 6.18 -17.22
C GLN A 293 -17.55 4.72 -17.67
N ILE A 294 -16.64 3.87 -17.17
CA ILE A 294 -16.68 2.42 -17.32
C ILE A 294 -17.52 1.87 -16.17
N ASN A 295 -18.68 1.32 -16.51
CA ASN A 295 -19.56 0.69 -15.54
C ASN A 295 -18.91 -0.59 -15.00
N TYR A 296 -19.04 -0.85 -13.69
CA TYR A 296 -18.57 -2.08 -13.07
C TYR A 296 -19.07 -3.36 -13.78
N ASN A 297 -20.32 -3.38 -14.23
CA ASN A 297 -20.90 -4.52 -14.95
C ASN A 297 -20.37 -4.69 -16.38
N ASP A 298 -19.66 -3.69 -16.91
CA ASP A 298 -18.98 -3.77 -18.21
C ASP A 298 -17.60 -4.41 -18.11
N LEU A 299 -17.07 -4.57 -16.88
CA LEU A 299 -15.77 -5.17 -16.65
C LEU A 299 -15.84 -6.69 -16.68
N PHE A 300 -14.96 -7.27 -17.48
CA PHE A 300 -14.74 -8.71 -17.61
C PHE A 300 -13.31 -9.03 -17.20
N ILE A 301 -13.13 -10.20 -16.62
CA ILE A 301 -11.86 -10.69 -16.11
C ILE A 301 -11.55 -12.05 -16.72
N SER A 302 -10.29 -12.24 -17.10
CA SER A 302 -9.72 -13.53 -17.49
C SER A 302 -8.29 -13.64 -16.95
N ILE A 303 -7.74 -14.84 -16.98
CA ILE A 303 -6.33 -15.07 -16.65
C ILE A 303 -5.61 -15.61 -17.87
N GLN A 304 -4.55 -14.92 -18.26
CA GLN A 304 -3.72 -15.26 -19.42
C GLN A 304 -2.27 -15.22 -18.98
N ASN A 305 -1.51 -16.28 -19.25
CA ASN A 305 -0.09 -16.38 -18.87
C ASN A 305 0.17 -16.03 -17.40
N ASN A 306 -0.69 -16.54 -16.50
CA ASN A 306 -0.63 -16.28 -15.05
C ASN A 306 -0.78 -14.79 -14.66
N ARG A 307 -1.44 -13.99 -15.50
CA ARG A 307 -1.72 -12.57 -15.25
C ARG A 307 -3.22 -12.30 -15.34
N ILE A 308 -3.70 -11.43 -14.47
CA ILE A 308 -5.08 -10.94 -14.52
C ILE A 308 -5.19 -9.95 -15.69
N VAL A 309 -6.18 -10.20 -16.54
CA VAL A 309 -6.57 -9.30 -17.64
C VAL A 309 -7.97 -8.80 -17.36
N LEU A 310 -8.07 -7.49 -17.08
CA LEU A 310 -9.33 -6.77 -16.95
C LEU A 310 -9.68 -6.12 -18.30
N ARG A 311 -10.87 -6.35 -18.83
CA ARG A 311 -11.34 -5.81 -20.12
C ARG A 311 -12.68 -5.11 -19.96
N SER A 312 -12.86 -3.96 -20.62
CA SER A 312 -14.18 -3.37 -20.83
C SER A 312 -14.85 -4.04 -22.02
N LYS A 313 -16.03 -4.62 -21.83
CA LYS A 313 -16.78 -5.28 -22.89
C LYS A 313 -17.24 -4.28 -23.96
N LYS A 314 -17.70 -3.10 -23.55
CA LYS A 314 -18.17 -2.03 -24.45
C LYS A 314 -17.04 -1.43 -25.28
N LEU A 315 -15.90 -1.14 -24.66
CA LEU A 315 -14.75 -0.51 -25.35
C LEU A 315 -13.87 -1.53 -26.06
N ASN A 316 -13.98 -2.81 -25.68
CA ASN A 316 -13.13 -3.90 -26.14
C ASN A 316 -11.63 -3.61 -25.97
N LYS A 317 -11.28 -2.99 -24.84
CA LYS A 317 -9.90 -2.66 -24.46
C LYS A 317 -9.56 -3.19 -23.08
N LYS A 318 -8.29 -3.54 -22.88
CA LYS A 318 -7.73 -3.84 -21.55
C LYS A 318 -7.85 -2.59 -20.68
N VAL A 319 -8.34 -2.74 -19.46
CA VAL A 319 -8.49 -1.65 -18.50
C VAL A 319 -7.39 -1.79 -17.45
N LEU A 320 -6.58 -0.74 -17.32
CA LEU A 320 -5.56 -0.61 -16.29
C LEU A 320 -6.13 0.30 -15.20
N PRO A 321 -6.62 -0.26 -14.08
CA PRO A 321 -7.16 0.55 -13.00
C PRO A 321 -6.04 1.34 -12.34
N SER A 322 -6.31 2.56 -11.90
CA SER A 322 -5.33 3.39 -11.20
C SER A 322 -6.01 4.24 -10.13
N LEU A 323 -5.42 4.33 -8.96
CA LEU A 323 -5.87 5.21 -7.87
C LEU A 323 -4.94 6.42 -7.83
N SER A 324 -5.48 7.63 -7.99
CA SER A 324 -4.71 8.89 -7.99
C SER A 324 -4.80 9.63 -6.67
N ASN A 325 -4.85 8.96 -5.53
CA ASN A 325 -4.76 9.60 -4.21
C ASN A 325 -3.98 8.72 -3.23
N ALA A 326 -3.52 9.33 -2.14
CA ALA A 326 -2.73 8.68 -1.10
C ALA A 326 -3.56 7.86 -0.11
N TYR A 327 -4.80 7.49 -0.44
CA TYR A 327 -5.59 6.60 0.42
C TYR A 327 -4.91 5.24 0.53
N ASN A 328 -4.66 4.83 1.77
CA ASN A 328 -4.19 3.48 2.07
C ASN A 328 -5.34 2.50 1.83
N PHE A 329 -5.41 1.90 0.65
CA PHE A 329 -6.46 0.94 0.32
C PHE A 329 -6.32 -0.38 1.10
N ASN A 330 -5.23 -0.62 1.84
CA ASN A 330 -5.10 -1.84 2.65
C ASN A 330 -6.05 -1.87 3.86
N ILE A 331 -6.48 -0.71 4.35
CA ILE A 331 -7.43 -0.59 5.47
C ILE A 331 -8.90 -0.65 5.03
N THR A 332 -9.18 -0.81 3.73
CA THR A 332 -10.55 -0.88 3.23
C THR A 332 -11.18 -2.25 3.49
N GLU A 333 -12.47 -2.24 3.81
CA GLU A 333 -13.29 -3.46 3.94
C GLU A 333 -14.05 -3.77 2.65
N PHE A 334 -13.82 -3.03 1.56
CA PHE A 334 -14.52 -3.21 0.30
C PHE A 334 -13.67 -4.02 -0.71
N PRO A 335 -13.95 -5.32 -0.92
CA PRO A 335 -13.06 -6.21 -1.67
C PRO A 335 -12.86 -5.80 -3.12
N VAL A 336 -13.91 -5.33 -3.78
CA VAL A 336 -13.86 -4.89 -5.18
C VAL A 336 -12.92 -3.70 -5.35
N PHE A 337 -12.99 -2.73 -4.45
CA PHE A 337 -12.09 -1.57 -4.47
C PHE A 337 -10.65 -1.99 -4.19
N LYS A 338 -10.42 -2.84 -3.17
CA LYS A 338 -9.09 -3.36 -2.86
C LYS A 338 -8.49 -4.13 -4.05
N PHE A 339 -9.25 -5.03 -4.67
CA PHE A 339 -8.84 -5.78 -5.85
C PHE A 339 -8.37 -4.87 -6.98
N LEU A 340 -9.16 -3.85 -7.33
CA LEU A 340 -8.80 -2.91 -8.40
C LEU A 340 -7.56 -2.07 -8.05
N CYS A 341 -7.43 -1.66 -6.77
CA CYS A 341 -6.25 -0.93 -6.30
C CYS A 341 -4.99 -1.80 -6.29
N GLU A 342 -5.08 -3.08 -5.92
CA GLU A 342 -3.94 -4.00 -5.94
C GLU A 342 -3.55 -4.38 -7.37
N LEU A 343 -4.53 -4.49 -8.28
CA LEU A 343 -4.29 -4.82 -9.69
C LEU A 343 -3.41 -3.77 -10.40
N GLN A 344 -3.41 -2.50 -9.96
CA GLN A 344 -2.53 -1.47 -10.51
C GLN A 344 -1.03 -1.79 -10.30
N TYR A 345 -0.70 -2.63 -9.32
CA TYR A 345 0.66 -3.05 -8.95
C TYR A 345 1.00 -4.48 -9.42
N GLN A 346 0.20 -5.08 -10.30
CA GLN A 346 0.50 -6.44 -10.80
C GLN A 346 1.88 -6.52 -11.49
N ASP A 347 2.27 -5.46 -12.20
CA ASP A 347 3.48 -5.41 -13.04
C ASP A 347 4.55 -4.44 -12.52
N VAL A 348 4.29 -3.76 -11.41
CA VAL A 348 5.17 -2.74 -10.83
C VAL A 348 5.17 -2.86 -9.29
N SER A 349 6.26 -2.47 -8.63
CA SER A 349 6.29 -2.38 -7.18
C SER A 349 5.33 -1.32 -6.67
N GLU A 350 4.85 -1.45 -5.43
CA GLU A 350 4.13 -0.36 -4.74
C GLU A 350 5.06 0.81 -4.41
N GLY A 351 6.35 0.53 -4.31
CA GLY A 351 7.38 1.45 -3.86
C GLY A 351 8.42 0.75 -3.00
N TRP A 352 9.11 1.52 -2.18
CA TRP A 352 10.07 1.04 -1.19
C TRP A 352 10.29 2.06 -0.09
N GLU A 353 10.40 1.53 1.13
CA GLU A 353 10.88 2.21 2.32
C GLU A 353 11.93 1.28 2.94
N PHE A 354 13.00 1.84 3.50
CA PHE A 354 14.05 1.02 4.10
C PHE A 354 13.49 0.18 5.27
N ASN A 355 13.82 -1.11 5.26
CA ASN A 355 13.49 -2.04 6.34
C ASN A 355 14.68 -2.98 6.57
N TRP A 356 15.03 -3.26 7.83
CA TRP A 356 16.14 -4.17 8.16
C TRP A 356 15.79 -5.66 7.99
N GLY A 357 14.65 -5.96 7.38
CA GLY A 357 14.18 -7.30 7.07
C GLY A 357 14.00 -8.15 8.32
N ILE A 358 14.60 -9.34 8.33
CA ILE A 358 14.50 -10.25 9.48
C ILE A 358 15.08 -9.67 10.79
N LEU A 359 16.00 -8.70 10.71
CA LEU A 359 16.63 -8.08 11.88
C LEU A 359 15.68 -7.15 12.63
N ASP A 360 14.67 -6.60 11.95
CA ASP A 360 13.69 -5.67 12.52
C ASP A 360 13.01 -6.21 13.76
N LYS A 361 12.91 -7.53 13.95
CA LYS A 361 12.25 -8.12 15.13
C LYS A 361 13.21 -8.48 16.26
N GLN A 362 14.48 -8.75 15.93
CA GLN A 362 15.44 -9.38 16.84
C GLN A 362 16.41 -8.38 17.48
N ILE A 363 16.62 -7.23 16.86
CA ILE A 363 17.68 -6.30 17.23
C ILE A 363 17.10 -5.05 17.92
N GLY A 364 17.77 -4.65 19.02
CA GLY A 364 17.41 -3.48 19.82
C GLY A 364 18.05 -2.16 19.36
N PHE A 365 19.20 -2.20 18.67
CA PHE A 365 19.82 -1.01 18.07
C PHE A 365 20.27 -1.31 16.65
N MET A 366 19.87 -0.43 15.73
CA MET A 366 20.34 -0.42 14.35
C MET A 366 21.10 0.86 14.02
N PRO A 367 22.32 0.74 13.46
CA PRO A 367 23.09 1.87 12.97
C PRO A 367 22.37 2.65 11.86
N ARG A 368 22.77 3.91 11.68
CA ARG A 368 22.40 4.68 10.50
C ARG A 368 22.96 4.02 9.24
N VAL A 369 22.20 3.96 8.16
CA VAL A 369 22.67 3.50 6.84
C VAL A 369 22.76 4.69 5.92
N ILE A 370 23.93 4.89 5.31
CA ILE A 370 24.20 5.98 4.37
C ILE A 370 24.77 5.45 3.05
N TYR A 371 24.55 6.22 1.99
CA TYR A 371 25.29 6.16 0.74
C TYR A 371 25.77 7.57 0.42
N LYS A 372 27.09 7.80 0.40
CA LYS A 372 27.67 9.15 0.28
C LYS A 372 27.08 10.11 1.32
N ASN A 373 26.40 11.18 0.90
CA ASN A 373 25.71 12.16 1.75
C ASN A 373 24.23 11.84 1.97
N VAL A 374 23.72 10.72 1.44
CA VAL A 374 22.31 10.34 1.55
C VAL A 374 22.12 9.33 2.69
N ILE A 375 21.28 9.70 3.64
CA ILE A 375 20.81 8.84 4.73
C ILE A 375 19.63 8.03 4.21
N ILE A 376 19.84 6.73 4.08
CA ILE A 376 18.84 5.77 3.62
C ILE A 376 18.03 5.22 4.81
N SER A 377 18.69 5.09 5.95
CA SER A 377 18.05 4.69 7.20
C SER A 377 18.62 5.48 8.37
N ARG A 378 17.75 6.10 9.17
CA ARG A 378 18.12 6.71 10.44
C ARG A 378 18.53 5.64 11.44
N ALA A 379 19.45 5.97 12.34
CA ALA A 379 19.70 5.12 13.50
C ALA A 379 18.40 4.90 14.29
N MET A 380 18.16 3.65 14.68
CA MET A 380 16.91 3.22 15.29
C MET A 380 17.18 2.41 16.56
N TRP A 381 16.36 2.65 17.59
CA TRP A 381 16.33 1.86 18.81
C TRP A 381 14.97 1.27 19.03
N ARG A 382 14.94 0.04 19.53
CA ARG A 382 13.74 -0.74 19.76
C ARG A 382 13.82 -1.31 21.15
N PHE A 383 12.86 -0.92 21.99
CA PHE A 383 12.84 -1.31 23.38
C PHE A 383 11.52 -1.98 23.76
N ASN A 384 11.61 -3.08 24.51
CA ASN A 384 10.45 -3.66 25.16
C ASN A 384 10.23 -3.02 26.54
N LYS A 385 9.09 -3.32 27.16
CA LYS A 385 8.75 -2.77 28.49
C LYS A 385 9.78 -3.09 29.57
N LYS A 386 10.32 -4.32 29.58
CA LYS A 386 11.22 -4.82 30.64
C LYS A 386 12.54 -4.05 30.69
N GLU A 387 12.98 -3.52 29.54
CA GLU A 387 14.19 -2.70 29.49
C GLU A 387 14.07 -1.41 30.30
N PHE A 388 12.85 -0.93 30.57
CA PHE A 388 12.60 0.26 31.40
C PHE A 388 12.33 -0.04 32.87
N ASP A 389 12.25 -1.30 33.30
CA ASP A 389 11.85 -1.67 34.67
C ASP A 389 12.76 -1.06 35.75
N HIS A 390 14.06 -1.02 35.49
CA HIS A 390 15.05 -0.44 36.40
C HIS A 390 14.88 1.09 36.56
N ILE A 391 14.29 1.76 35.57
CA ILE A 391 14.01 3.20 35.59
C ILE A 391 12.74 3.46 36.39
N PHE A 392 11.73 2.58 36.30
CA PHE A 392 10.43 2.79 36.96
C PHE A 392 10.44 2.61 38.49
N ARG A 393 11.38 1.83 39.03
CA ARG A 393 11.43 1.44 40.45
C ARG A 393 11.98 2.53 41.41
N GLY A 394 12.49 3.67 40.92
CA GLY A 394 13.06 4.77 41.73
C GLY A 394 12.11 5.94 42.04
N ILE A 395 12.53 6.85 42.95
CA ILE A 395 11.86 8.14 43.22
C ILE A 395 12.01 9.04 41.97
N VAL A 396 11.12 10.02 41.74
CA VAL A 396 11.08 10.85 40.50
C VAL A 396 12.44 11.47 40.13
N ILE A 397 13.20 11.99 41.10
CA ILE A 397 14.55 12.57 40.89
C ILE A 397 15.55 11.49 40.41
N ASP A 398 15.40 10.25 40.88
CA ASP A 398 16.19 9.11 40.43
C ASP A 398 15.80 8.67 39.01
N LYS A 399 14.54 8.86 38.58
CA LYS A 399 14.07 8.44 37.25
C LYS A 399 14.77 9.19 36.12
N VAL A 400 14.90 10.51 36.22
CA VAL A 400 15.59 11.32 35.21
C VAL A 400 17.08 10.98 35.17
N SER A 401 17.71 10.80 36.32
CA SER A 401 19.12 10.40 36.42
C SER A 401 19.36 9.00 35.82
N ASN A 402 18.51 8.03 36.18
CA ASN A 402 18.56 6.66 35.67
C ASN A 402 18.28 6.61 34.16
N PHE A 403 17.30 7.39 33.68
CA PHE A 403 17.04 7.51 32.24
C PHE A 403 18.23 8.13 31.50
N ASN A 404 18.88 9.16 32.06
CA ASN A 404 20.09 9.73 31.44
C ASN A 404 21.24 8.72 31.38
N LYS A 405 21.39 7.84 32.37
CA LYS A 405 22.36 6.73 32.33
C LYS A 405 21.99 5.72 31.24
N PHE A 406 20.71 5.31 31.18
CA PHE A 406 20.18 4.44 30.14
C PHE A 406 20.43 5.02 28.74
N ARG A 407 20.10 6.30 28.53
CA ARG A 407 20.32 7.03 27.28
C ARG A 407 21.79 6.96 26.84
N LYS A 408 22.72 7.24 27.76
CA LYS A 408 24.16 7.18 27.49
C LYS A 408 24.63 5.76 27.17
N LEU A 409 24.15 4.76 27.91
CA LEU A 409 24.49 3.35 27.70
C LEU A 409 24.10 2.89 26.29
N HIS A 410 22.90 3.23 25.85
CA HIS A 410 22.38 2.85 24.54
C HIS A 410 22.78 3.83 23.41
N LYS A 411 23.63 4.82 23.70
CA LYS A 411 24.06 5.87 22.74
C LYS A 411 22.88 6.59 22.06
N ILE A 412 21.77 6.76 22.78
CA ILE A 412 20.59 7.47 22.27
C ILE A 412 20.89 8.97 22.22
N PRO A 413 20.63 9.65 21.09
CA PRO A 413 20.86 11.09 20.95
C PRO A 413 19.97 11.95 21.85
N GLN A 414 20.25 13.25 21.91
CA GLN A 414 19.42 14.18 22.68
C GLN A 414 18.05 14.40 22.02
N MET A 415 18.01 14.51 20.70
CA MET A 415 16.77 14.70 19.95
C MET A 415 16.37 13.39 19.27
N VAL A 416 15.17 12.91 19.57
CA VAL A 416 14.64 11.65 19.06
C VAL A 416 13.21 11.81 18.58
N LEU A 417 12.76 10.85 17.79
CA LEU A 417 11.40 10.73 17.28
C LEU A 417 10.84 9.38 17.76
N ILE A 418 9.70 9.40 18.46
CA ILE A 418 8.96 8.19 18.80
C ILE A 418 8.07 7.80 17.61
N LYS A 419 8.16 6.55 17.16
CA LYS A 419 7.20 6.01 16.19
C LYS A 419 5.84 5.79 16.86
N THR A 420 4.79 6.39 16.30
CA THR A 420 3.41 6.22 16.73
C THR A 420 2.54 5.69 15.58
N THR A 421 1.27 5.39 15.84
CA THR A 421 0.31 4.98 14.79
C THR A 421 -0.07 6.12 13.84
N GLU A 422 0.07 7.37 14.28
CA GLU A 422 -0.36 8.57 13.51
C GLU A 422 0.83 9.31 12.85
N GLY A 423 2.06 8.86 13.09
CA GLY A 423 3.27 9.50 12.61
C GLY A 423 4.39 9.44 13.65
N GLU A 424 5.22 10.48 13.70
CA GLU A 424 6.37 10.56 14.61
C GLU A 424 6.18 11.68 15.64
N LEU A 425 6.50 11.40 16.90
CA LEU A 425 6.47 12.39 17.97
C LEU A 425 7.89 12.83 18.32
N PHE A 426 8.19 14.10 18.06
CA PHE A 426 9.47 14.71 18.42
C PHE A 426 9.63 14.87 19.94
N LEU A 427 10.81 14.50 20.46
CA LEU A 427 11.19 14.72 21.85
C LEU A 427 12.63 15.25 21.94
N ASN A 428 12.78 16.35 22.67
CA ASN A 428 14.09 16.85 23.10
C ASN A 428 14.37 16.34 24.52
N LEU A 429 15.18 15.28 24.64
CA LEU A 429 15.49 14.60 25.90
C LEU A 429 16.40 15.41 26.85
N LYS A 430 16.60 16.70 26.59
CA LYS A 430 17.08 17.69 27.57
C LYS A 430 15.95 18.20 28.47
N SER A 431 14.71 18.23 27.98
CA SER A 431 13.52 18.62 28.74
C SER A 431 13.04 17.45 29.60
N ILE A 432 12.80 17.72 30.89
CA ILE A 432 12.25 16.74 31.84
C ILE A 432 10.87 16.28 31.39
N GLN A 433 10.04 17.18 30.87
CA GLN A 433 8.69 16.87 30.36
C GLN A 433 8.76 15.88 29.19
N CYS A 434 9.72 16.05 28.27
CA CYS A 434 9.92 15.12 27.17
C CYS A 434 10.33 13.72 27.66
N ILE A 435 11.18 13.66 28.68
CA ILE A 435 11.57 12.39 29.32
C ILE A 435 10.34 11.73 29.97
N GLU A 436 9.51 12.50 30.69
CA GLU A 436 8.29 11.99 31.31
C GLU A 436 7.29 11.44 30.29
N ILE A 437 7.13 12.13 29.15
CA ILE A 437 6.30 11.64 28.03
C ILE A 437 6.81 10.28 27.55
N LEU A 438 8.11 10.16 27.26
CA LEU A 438 8.70 8.90 26.81
C LEU A 438 8.50 7.78 27.83
N LEU A 439 8.77 8.04 29.12
CA LEU A 439 8.59 7.04 30.18
C LEU A 439 7.13 6.64 30.36
N ASN A 440 6.18 7.57 30.18
CA ASN A 440 4.75 7.27 30.21
C ASN A 440 4.32 6.40 29.03
N VAL A 441 4.85 6.65 27.82
CA VAL A 441 4.64 5.78 26.66
C VAL A 441 5.19 4.39 26.94
N ALA A 442 6.44 4.29 27.40
CA ALA A 442 7.09 3.02 27.72
C ALA A 442 6.33 2.23 28.80
N LYS A 443 5.80 2.90 29.83
CA LYS A 443 5.03 2.24 30.90
C LYS A 443 3.71 1.62 30.40
N LYS A 444 3.10 2.22 29.37
CA LYS A 444 1.83 1.77 28.78
C LYS A 444 1.98 0.61 27.80
N LEU A 445 3.21 0.28 27.38
CA LEU A 445 3.47 -0.88 26.52
C LEU A 445 2.93 -2.17 27.16
N LYS A 446 2.34 -3.02 26.35
CA LYS A 446 2.09 -4.44 26.67
C LYS A 446 3.37 -5.25 26.49
N ASP A 447 3.40 -6.47 27.02
CA ASP A 447 4.63 -7.29 27.07
C ASP A 447 5.24 -7.62 25.70
N LEU A 448 4.42 -7.66 24.64
CA LEU A 448 4.85 -7.92 23.26
C LEU A 448 5.00 -6.64 22.41
N GLU A 449 4.65 -5.48 22.96
CA GLU A 449 4.77 -4.21 22.25
C GLU A 449 6.18 -3.65 22.37
N ILE A 450 6.63 -3.00 21.30
CA ILE A 450 7.99 -2.47 21.17
C ILE A 450 7.91 -0.97 20.90
N LEU A 451 8.54 -0.19 21.76
CA LEU A 451 8.77 1.23 21.53
C LEU A 451 9.91 1.39 20.52
N THR A 452 9.64 2.07 19.42
CA THR A 452 10.65 2.38 18.40
C THR A 452 11.00 3.86 18.46
N LEU A 453 12.29 4.16 18.56
CA LEU A 453 12.87 5.50 18.52
C LEU A 453 13.73 5.63 17.27
N TYR A 454 13.63 6.76 16.59
CA TYR A 454 14.57 7.20 15.56
C TYR A 454 15.38 8.38 16.07
N GLU A 455 16.62 8.52 15.58
CA GLU A 455 17.35 9.77 15.77
C GLU A 455 16.63 10.91 15.02
N ASN A 456 16.61 12.11 15.60
CA ASN A 456 16.24 13.30 14.83
C ASN A 456 17.53 13.86 14.19
N LEU A 457 17.53 13.97 12.86
CA LEU A 457 18.69 14.44 12.09
C LEU A 457 19.00 15.92 12.28
N MET A 458 18.01 16.73 12.68
CA MET A 458 18.15 18.16 12.98
C MET A 458 19.06 18.45 14.16
N GLN A 459 19.45 17.46 14.97
CA GLN A 459 20.48 17.67 15.98
C GLN A 459 21.89 17.84 15.39
N TYR A 460 22.08 17.45 14.13
CA TYR A 460 23.37 17.47 13.43
C TYR A 460 23.48 18.63 12.44
N GLY A 461 22.47 19.50 12.36
CA GLY A 461 22.40 20.57 11.38
C GLY A 461 21.15 21.42 11.55
N PHE A 462 20.73 22.08 10.48
CA PHE A 462 19.52 22.89 10.45
C PHE A 462 18.82 22.74 9.10
N SER A 463 17.57 23.17 9.05
CA SER A 463 16.76 23.08 7.84
C SER A 463 17.16 24.15 6.83
N ASN A 464 17.02 23.83 5.55
CA ASN A 464 17.16 24.77 4.46
C ASN A 464 15.92 25.66 4.23
N VAL A 465 14.84 25.44 4.98
CA VAL A 465 13.64 26.27 4.98
C VAL A 465 13.63 27.11 6.25
N SER A 466 13.66 28.43 6.09
CA SER A 466 13.68 29.39 7.19
C SER A 466 13.03 30.71 6.82
N ASP A 467 12.55 31.43 7.83
CA ASP A 467 12.11 32.81 7.73
C ASP A 467 12.77 33.67 8.84
N SER A 468 12.23 34.86 9.10
CA SER A 468 12.69 35.73 10.20
C SER A 468 12.50 35.15 11.61
N ASN A 469 11.61 34.17 11.78
CA ASN A 469 11.28 33.53 13.05
C ASN A 469 12.13 32.28 13.32
N GLY A 470 12.76 31.70 12.29
CA GLY A 470 13.71 30.60 12.44
C GLY A 470 13.64 29.59 11.30
N SER A 471 14.19 28.40 11.55
CA SER A 471 14.20 27.28 10.60
C SER A 471 13.05 26.30 10.89
N TYR A 472 12.54 25.67 9.84
CA TYR A 472 11.38 24.79 9.89
C TYR A 472 11.73 23.40 9.38
N GLU A 473 11.37 22.34 10.11
CA GLU A 473 11.43 20.99 9.54
C GLU A 473 10.50 20.91 8.32
N ASN A 474 10.98 20.25 7.27
CA ASN A 474 10.34 20.23 5.98
C ASN A 474 10.61 18.92 5.24
N GLU A 475 9.74 18.59 4.30
CA GLU A 475 9.89 17.46 3.40
C GLU A 475 9.72 17.94 1.96
N TYR A 476 10.45 17.32 1.04
CA TYR A 476 10.33 17.55 -0.39
C TYR A 476 9.77 16.30 -1.04
N LEU A 477 8.73 16.51 -1.83
CA LEU A 477 8.12 15.49 -2.65
C LEU A 477 8.56 15.71 -4.10
N PHE A 478 9.47 14.86 -4.58
CA PHE A 478 9.90 14.88 -5.97
C PHE A 478 9.04 13.92 -6.81
N SER A 479 8.82 14.28 -8.06
CA SER A 479 8.17 13.42 -9.06
C SER A 479 9.16 13.17 -10.20
N PHE A 480 9.49 11.90 -10.43
CA PHE A 480 10.39 11.48 -11.50
C PHE A 480 9.64 10.68 -12.55
N ILE A 481 10.13 10.78 -13.79
CA ILE A 481 9.69 9.98 -14.93
C ILE A 481 10.77 8.94 -15.18
N ASN A 482 10.39 7.66 -15.15
CA ASN A 482 11.27 6.54 -15.42
C ASN A 482 11.38 6.30 -16.93
N SER A 483 12.41 6.84 -17.56
CA SER A 483 12.69 6.68 -19.00
C SER A 483 12.95 5.24 -19.43
N ASN A 484 13.38 4.36 -18.51
CA ASN A 484 13.69 2.96 -18.80
C ASN A 484 12.42 2.09 -18.94
N ASN A 485 11.24 2.61 -18.57
CA ASN A 485 9.98 1.88 -18.63
C ASN A 485 9.28 1.99 -20.01
N ASN A 486 9.95 2.58 -21.01
CA ASN A 486 9.40 2.76 -22.35
C ASN A 486 9.50 1.51 -23.25
N SER A 487 10.28 0.49 -22.89
CA SER A 487 10.55 -0.67 -23.76
C SER A 487 10.24 -2.05 -23.14
N VAL A 488 10.42 -2.25 -21.83
CA VAL A 488 10.47 -3.63 -21.28
C VAL A 488 9.09 -4.28 -21.11
N ASN A 489 8.03 -3.50 -20.91
CA ASN A 489 6.67 -4.04 -20.70
C ASN A 489 5.78 -4.02 -21.95
N ASN A 490 6.27 -3.56 -23.11
CA ASN A 490 5.49 -3.55 -24.35
C ASN A 490 5.79 -4.76 -25.26
N GLU A 491 6.96 -5.40 -25.14
CA GLU A 491 7.39 -6.42 -26.11
C GLU A 491 7.03 -7.87 -25.72
N ASN A 492 6.80 -8.18 -24.44
CA ASN A 492 6.44 -9.54 -24.01
C ASN A 492 4.94 -9.83 -23.99
N TYR A 493 4.10 -8.85 -24.31
CA TYR A 493 2.69 -9.08 -24.56
C TYR A 493 2.49 -9.12 -26.06
N SER A 494 2.76 -10.29 -26.67
CA SER A 494 2.21 -10.63 -27.99
C SER A 494 0.78 -10.07 -28.05
N GLU A 495 0.44 -9.28 -29.07
CA GLU A 495 -0.87 -8.66 -29.24
C GLU A 495 -1.93 -9.57 -28.63
N ILE A 496 -2.48 -9.19 -27.47
CA ILE A 496 -3.56 -9.96 -26.86
C ILE A 496 -4.73 -9.77 -27.81
N LYS A 497 -4.84 -10.70 -28.76
CA LYS A 497 -5.97 -10.81 -29.65
C LYS A 497 -7.07 -11.34 -28.78
N PHE A 498 -7.86 -10.41 -28.24
CA PHE A 498 -9.15 -10.76 -27.69
C PHE A 498 -9.90 -11.48 -28.81
N ASP A 499 -10.14 -12.78 -28.64
CA ASP A 499 -11.11 -13.49 -29.45
C ASP A 499 -12.36 -12.60 -29.47
N LYS A 500 -12.81 -12.19 -30.67
CA LYS A 500 -14.05 -11.41 -30.80
C LYS A 500 -15.08 -12.14 -29.96
N TYR A 501 -15.66 -11.46 -28.97
CA TYR A 501 -16.63 -12.01 -28.02
C TYR A 501 -17.60 -12.94 -28.76
N ASP A 502 -17.31 -14.24 -28.74
CA ASP A 502 -17.99 -15.17 -29.60
C ASP A 502 -19.28 -15.54 -28.87
N LYS A 503 -20.38 -14.89 -29.28
CA LYS A 503 -21.71 -15.16 -28.70
C LYS A 503 -21.98 -16.66 -28.66
N LYS A 504 -21.46 -17.47 -29.60
CA LYS A 504 -21.66 -18.92 -29.64
C LYS A 504 -21.05 -19.67 -28.44
N ARG A 505 -19.88 -19.25 -27.92
CA ARG A 505 -19.23 -19.93 -26.76
C ARG A 505 -20.04 -19.81 -25.46
N ASN A 506 -20.83 -18.75 -25.31
CA ASN A 506 -21.70 -18.52 -24.15
C ASN A 506 -23.05 -19.26 -24.22
N TYR A 507 -23.44 -19.80 -25.39
CA TYR A 507 -24.65 -20.62 -25.54
C TYR A 507 -24.40 -22.12 -25.31
N LEU A 508 -23.16 -22.56 -25.14
CA LEU A 508 -22.89 -23.93 -24.76
C LEU A 508 -23.35 -24.13 -23.32
N ALA A 509 -24.33 -25.00 -23.12
CA ALA A 509 -24.71 -25.46 -21.78
C ALA A 509 -23.47 -26.10 -21.14
N ARG A 510 -23.08 -25.57 -19.97
CA ARG A 510 -21.94 -26.11 -19.17
C ARG A 510 -22.38 -26.61 -17.81
N LYS A 511 -23.59 -26.25 -17.39
CA LYS A 511 -24.22 -26.75 -16.17
C LYS A 511 -25.33 -27.69 -16.59
N PHE A 512 -25.16 -28.94 -16.23
CA PHE A 512 -26.10 -30.01 -16.48
C PHE A 512 -26.66 -30.43 -15.14
N LEU A 513 -27.99 -30.40 -15.00
CA LEU A 513 -28.66 -30.88 -13.80
C LEU A 513 -28.61 -32.43 -13.78
N PRO A 514 -28.71 -33.07 -12.60
CA PRO A 514 -28.63 -34.53 -12.46
C PRO A 514 -29.69 -35.32 -13.25
N ASP A 515 -30.71 -34.65 -13.77
CA ASP A 515 -31.81 -35.18 -14.58
C ASP A 515 -31.77 -34.72 -16.06
N SER A 516 -30.67 -34.07 -16.46
CA SER A 516 -30.42 -33.67 -17.84
C SER A 516 -29.66 -34.75 -18.62
N GLU A 517 -28.96 -34.38 -19.69
CA GLU A 517 -28.19 -35.30 -20.52
C GLU A 517 -26.92 -35.86 -19.85
N TRP A 518 -26.56 -35.39 -18.64
CA TRP A 518 -25.41 -35.88 -17.88
C TRP A 518 -25.80 -36.37 -16.48
N LEU A 519 -25.25 -37.52 -16.11
CA LEU A 519 -25.26 -38.05 -14.76
C LEU A 519 -23.85 -38.02 -14.19
N PHE A 520 -23.64 -37.33 -13.07
CA PHE A 520 -22.33 -37.16 -12.44
C PHE A 520 -22.31 -37.71 -11.02
N TYR A 521 -21.33 -38.55 -10.72
CA TYR A 521 -21.09 -39.10 -9.38
C TYR A 521 -19.65 -38.81 -8.92
N CYS A 522 -19.51 -38.26 -7.71
CA CYS A 522 -18.24 -38.23 -6.99
C CYS A 522 -18.15 -39.45 -6.07
N ILE A 523 -17.28 -40.41 -6.43
CA ILE A 523 -17.04 -41.61 -5.61
C ILE A 523 -15.78 -41.36 -4.76
N PHE A 524 -15.99 -41.10 -3.47
CA PHE A 524 -14.89 -40.94 -2.53
C PHE A 524 -14.24 -42.30 -2.23
N CYS A 525 -12.98 -42.45 -2.62
CA CYS A 525 -12.19 -43.63 -2.33
C CYS A 525 -10.72 -43.26 -2.14
N ASN A 526 -9.95 -44.13 -1.48
CA ASN A 526 -8.50 -43.93 -1.43
C ASN A 526 -7.87 -44.28 -2.80
N LYS A 527 -6.69 -43.71 -3.06
CA LYS A 527 -5.98 -43.87 -4.35
C LYS A 527 -5.61 -45.32 -4.68
N PHE A 528 -5.53 -46.19 -3.68
CA PHE A 528 -5.26 -47.62 -3.89
C PHE A 528 -6.49 -48.40 -4.35
N ASN A 529 -7.68 -47.98 -3.94
CA ASN A 529 -8.94 -48.64 -4.28
C ASN A 529 -9.59 -48.06 -5.53
N SER A 530 -9.17 -46.87 -6.00
CA SER A 530 -9.72 -46.25 -7.22
C SER A 530 -9.62 -47.18 -8.42
N ASP A 531 -8.50 -47.87 -8.59
CA ASP A 531 -8.27 -48.78 -9.73
C ASP A 531 -9.19 -50.01 -9.66
N LYS A 532 -9.41 -50.56 -8.46
CA LYS A 532 -10.34 -51.68 -8.26
C LYS A 532 -11.78 -51.26 -8.54
N ILE A 533 -12.18 -50.08 -8.08
CA ILE A 533 -13.51 -49.52 -8.33
C ILE A 533 -13.70 -49.28 -9.84
N LEU A 534 -12.71 -48.73 -10.52
CA LEU A 534 -12.74 -48.51 -11.97
C LEU A 534 -12.92 -49.82 -12.75
N LEU A 535 -12.21 -50.89 -12.37
CA LEU A 535 -12.35 -52.20 -12.99
C LEU A 535 -13.74 -52.81 -12.77
N LEU A 536 -14.26 -52.71 -11.54
CA LEU A 536 -15.62 -53.17 -11.20
C LEU A 536 -16.67 -52.38 -11.99
N PHE A 537 -16.57 -51.06 -12.03
CA PHE A 537 -17.53 -50.20 -12.72
C PHE A 537 -17.52 -50.43 -14.23
N LYS A 538 -16.34 -50.61 -14.83
CA LYS A 538 -16.22 -50.96 -16.26
C LYS A 538 -16.92 -52.29 -16.56
N SER A 539 -16.81 -53.27 -15.67
CA SER A 539 -17.47 -54.57 -15.83
C SER A 539 -19.01 -54.48 -15.73
N LEU A 540 -19.51 -53.69 -14.78
CA LEU A 540 -20.94 -53.41 -14.59
C LEU A 540 -21.52 -52.61 -15.76
N TYR A 541 -20.80 -51.58 -16.23
CA TYR A 541 -21.24 -50.74 -17.35
C TYR A 541 -21.47 -51.55 -18.62
N ILE A 542 -20.56 -52.48 -18.94
CA ILE A 542 -20.65 -53.34 -20.13
C ILE A 542 -21.83 -54.32 -20.02
N LYS A 543 -22.07 -54.89 -18.83
CA LYS A 543 -23.06 -55.95 -18.62
C LYS A 543 -24.49 -55.43 -18.41
N GLU A 544 -24.65 -54.30 -17.72
CA GLU A 544 -25.97 -53.89 -17.22
C GLU A 544 -26.33 -52.47 -17.69
N CYS A 545 -25.45 -51.49 -17.50
CA CYS A 545 -25.82 -50.10 -17.79
C CYS A 545 -26.02 -49.82 -19.28
N LYS A 546 -25.20 -50.41 -20.16
CA LYS A 546 -25.36 -50.24 -21.61
C LYS A 546 -26.61 -50.95 -22.15
N LEU A 547 -27.00 -52.07 -21.54
CA LEU A 547 -28.12 -52.91 -22.00
C LEU A 547 -29.48 -52.43 -21.46
N PHE A 548 -29.52 -51.88 -20.24
CA PHE A 548 -30.78 -51.52 -19.57
C PHE A 548 -31.01 -50.02 -19.38
N LEU A 549 -29.96 -49.18 -19.36
CA LEU A 549 -30.06 -47.75 -19.03
C LEU A 549 -29.77 -46.79 -20.19
N ASN A 550 -29.59 -47.31 -21.42
CA ASN A 550 -29.40 -46.50 -22.63
C ASN A 550 -28.29 -45.41 -22.51
N ILE A 551 -27.20 -45.70 -21.80
CA ILE A 551 -26.10 -44.75 -21.62
C ILE A 551 -25.19 -44.73 -22.85
N ASP A 552 -25.18 -43.62 -23.59
CA ASP A 552 -24.40 -43.46 -24.84
C ASP A 552 -22.88 -43.52 -24.63
N LYS A 553 -22.38 -42.77 -23.62
CA LYS A 553 -20.94 -42.64 -23.32
C LYS A 553 -20.72 -42.44 -21.82
N TRP A 554 -19.54 -42.80 -21.35
CA TRP A 554 -19.06 -42.46 -20.01
C TRP A 554 -17.56 -42.17 -20.05
N PHE A 555 -17.08 -41.42 -19.06
CA PHE A 555 -15.67 -41.19 -18.80
C PHE A 555 -15.46 -40.99 -17.28
N TYR A 556 -14.21 -40.91 -16.85
CA TYR A 556 -13.86 -40.65 -15.47
C TYR A 556 -12.67 -39.69 -15.37
N LYS A 557 -12.50 -39.08 -14.20
CA LYS A 557 -11.33 -38.30 -13.82
C LYS A 557 -10.93 -38.73 -12.41
N VAL A 558 -9.66 -39.12 -12.24
CA VAL A 558 -9.07 -39.47 -10.94
C VAL A 558 -8.40 -38.24 -10.34
#